data_AF-A0A855K7Z7-F1
#
_entry.id   AF-A0A855K7Z7-F1
#
_cell.length_a   1.000
_cell.length_b   1.000
_cell.length_c   1.000
_cell.angle_alpha   90.00
_cell.angle_beta   90.00
_cell.angle_gamma   90.00
#
_symmetry.space_group_name_H-M   'P 1'
#
loop_
_entity.id
_entity.type
_entity.pdbx_description
1 polymer ?
#
loop_
_entity_poly.entity_id
_entity_poly.type
_entity_poly.pdbx_seq_one_letter_code
_entity_poly.pdbx_strand_id
1 'polypeptide(L)'
;LAAFAMAPGDIRGFGMDEAGLRQMAIPTYLIVGAGDTTTPSDENAAFAAKYIPHAQLDVLPGPVSHEIFGNECDQIGRDNFPEACN
;
A
#
# COMPACT_ATOMS: atom_id res chain seq x y z
N LEU A 1 -12.28 1.07 16.91
CA LEU A 1 -11.60 1.79 15.81
C LEU A 1 -10.79 0.75 15.02
N ALA A 2 -10.62 0.93 13.72
CA ALA A 2 -9.79 0.09 12.87
C ALA A 2 -9.14 0.97 11.79
N ALA A 3 -8.00 0.53 11.25
CA ALA A 3 -7.33 1.17 10.12
C ALA A 3 -7.52 0.33 8.86
N PHE A 4 -7.79 1.01 7.75
CA PHE A 4 -7.77 0.42 6.42
C PHE A 4 -6.80 1.23 5.56
N ALA A 5 -5.77 0.57 5.02
CA ALA A 5 -4.72 1.18 4.22
C ALA A 5 -4.67 0.51 2.84
N MET A 6 -4.93 1.30 1.80
CA MET A 6 -4.87 0.90 0.40
C MET A 6 -3.57 1.43 -0.20
N ALA A 7 -2.78 0.55 -0.84
CA ALA A 7 -1.49 0.90 -1.43
C ALA A 7 -0.67 1.85 -0.53
N PRO A 8 -0.34 1.45 0.72
CA PRO A 8 0.32 2.34 1.66
C PRO A 8 1.63 2.85 1.04
N GLY A 9 1.92 4.15 1.21
CA GLY A 9 3.17 4.76 0.75
C GLY A 9 4.42 4.18 1.43
N ASP A 10 5.60 4.73 1.14
CA ASP A 10 6.88 4.23 1.69
C ASP A 10 6.95 4.39 3.21
N ILE A 11 6.44 3.39 3.93
CA ILE A 11 6.22 3.47 5.38
C ILE A 11 7.53 3.65 6.12
N ARG A 12 8.62 3.05 5.61
CA ARG A 12 9.96 3.16 6.21
C ARG A 12 10.55 4.54 5.92
N GLY A 13 10.36 5.07 4.71
CA GLY A 13 10.69 6.45 4.38
C GLY A 13 9.96 7.48 5.25
N PHE A 14 8.74 7.15 5.69
CA PHE A 14 7.97 7.96 6.65
C PHE A 14 8.27 7.65 8.14
N GLY A 15 9.30 6.86 8.43
CA GLY A 15 9.75 6.58 9.80
C GLY A 15 8.95 5.53 10.56
N MET A 16 8.08 4.76 9.87
CA MET A 16 7.35 3.65 10.46
C MET A 16 8.25 2.40 10.54
N ASP A 17 9.03 2.31 11.61
CA ASP A 17 9.91 1.18 11.88
C ASP A 17 9.18 0.02 12.60
N GLU A 18 9.89 -1.10 12.82
CA GLU A 18 9.35 -2.26 13.52
C GLU A 18 8.81 -1.91 14.93
N ALA A 19 9.53 -1.08 15.69
CA ALA A 19 9.16 -0.75 17.06
C ALA A 19 7.91 0.13 17.11
N GLY A 20 7.75 1.04 16.16
CA GLY A 20 6.56 1.86 15.98
C GLY A 20 5.36 1.03 15.53
N LEU A 21 5.53 0.18 14.51
CA LEU A 21 4.47 -0.67 14.00
C LEU A 21 3.91 -1.64 15.05
N ARG A 22 4.76 -2.14 15.95
CA ARG A 22 4.35 -2.99 17.09
C ARG A 22 3.46 -2.29 18.12
N GLN A 23 3.46 -0.96 18.16
CA GLN A 23 2.63 -0.17 19.07
C GLN A 23 1.19 0.02 18.55
N MET A 24 0.90 -0.38 17.31
CA MET A 24 -0.44 -0.31 16.75
C MET A 24 -1.43 -1.16 17.58
N ALA A 25 -2.42 -0.49 18.20
CA ALA A 25 -3.38 -1.11 19.12
C ALA A 25 -4.74 -1.44 18.49
N ILE A 26 -4.93 -1.13 17.20
CA ILE A 26 -6.20 -1.30 16.48
C ILE A 26 -6.03 -2.33 15.36
N PRO A 27 -7.08 -3.10 15.02
CA PRO A 27 -7.07 -3.94 13.82
C PRO A 27 -6.71 -3.12 12.58
N THR A 28 -5.84 -3.67 11.74
CA THR A 28 -5.36 -3.01 10.52
C THR A 28 -5.55 -3.93 9.33
N TYR A 29 -6.18 -3.44 8.27
CA TYR A 29 -6.29 -4.15 7.01
C TYR A 29 -5.48 -3.40 5.93
N LEU A 30 -4.58 -4.12 5.27
CA LEU A 30 -3.69 -3.63 4.22
C LEU A 30 -4.10 -4.32 2.92
N ILE A 31 -4.24 -3.56 1.84
CA ILE A 31 -4.51 -4.10 0.51
C ILE A 31 -3.61 -3.44 -0.53
N VAL A 32 -2.94 -4.24 -1.36
CA VAL A 32 -1.93 -3.77 -2.32
C VAL A 32 -1.91 -4.66 -3.56
N GLY A 33 -1.49 -4.12 -4.70
CA GLY A 33 -1.28 -4.89 -5.93
C GLY A 33 0.03 -5.68 -5.95
N ALA A 34 0.03 -6.89 -6.51
CA ALA A 34 1.26 -7.66 -6.72
C ALA A 34 2.21 -7.03 -7.75
N GLY A 35 1.69 -6.18 -8.64
CA GLY A 35 2.46 -5.42 -9.63
C GLY A 35 2.79 -4.00 -9.19
N ASP A 36 2.59 -3.65 -7.92
CA ASP A 36 2.99 -2.35 -7.37
C ASP A 36 4.53 -2.21 -7.41
N THR A 37 5.00 -1.22 -8.18
CA THR A 37 6.43 -0.88 -8.28
C THR A 37 6.78 0.42 -7.57
N THR A 38 5.78 1.19 -7.11
CA THR A 38 5.96 2.41 -6.31
C THR A 38 6.35 2.04 -4.89
N THR A 39 5.63 1.07 -4.32
CA THR A 39 5.92 0.48 -3.01
C THR A 39 5.74 -1.04 -3.07
N PRO A 40 6.78 -1.80 -3.45
CA PRO A 40 6.70 -3.24 -3.63
C PRO A 40 6.04 -3.95 -2.44
N SER A 41 5.03 -4.78 -2.73
CA SER A 41 4.15 -5.37 -1.72
C SER A 41 4.88 -6.23 -0.68
N ASP A 42 5.95 -6.92 -1.10
CA ASP A 42 6.81 -7.78 -0.28
C ASP A 42 7.78 -7.00 0.62
N GLU A 43 8.20 -5.82 0.19
CA GLU A 43 9.12 -4.98 0.93
C GLU A 43 8.44 -3.94 1.82
N ASN A 44 7.24 -3.47 1.44
CA ASN A 44 6.53 -2.38 2.11
C ASN A 44 5.31 -2.89 2.91
N ALA A 45 4.24 -3.30 2.25
CA ALA A 45 3.00 -3.70 2.93
C ALA A 45 3.19 -4.97 3.78
N ALA A 46 3.98 -5.94 3.31
CA ALA A 46 4.33 -7.14 4.07
C ALA A 46 5.22 -6.81 5.29
N PHE A 47 6.09 -5.81 5.19
CA PHE A 47 6.84 -5.32 6.35
C PHE A 47 5.90 -4.76 7.42
N ALA A 48 4.92 -3.93 7.04
CA ALA A 48 3.89 -3.44 7.96
C ALA A 48 3.13 -4.60 8.62
N ALA A 49 2.60 -5.51 7.79
CA ALA A 49 1.77 -6.61 8.24
C ALA A 49 2.51 -7.58 9.18
N LYS A 50 3.81 -7.75 8.99
CA LYS A 50 4.67 -8.57 9.85
C LYS A 50 4.75 -8.03 11.29
N TYR A 51 4.71 -6.71 11.47
CA TYR A 51 5.01 -6.08 12.76
C TYR A 51 3.79 -5.52 13.49
N ILE A 52 2.70 -5.24 12.76
CA ILE A 52 1.43 -4.84 13.37
C ILE A 52 0.75 -6.10 13.97
N PRO A 53 0.45 -6.14 15.29
CA PRO A 53 -0.03 -7.37 15.96
C PRO A 53 -1.35 -7.96 15.42
N HIS A 54 -2.20 -7.13 14.82
CA HIS A 54 -3.52 -7.49 14.33
C HIS A 54 -3.71 -7.04 12.87
N ALA A 55 -2.66 -7.18 12.06
CA ALA A 55 -2.73 -6.88 10.64
C ALA A 55 -3.25 -8.07 9.84
N GLN A 56 -4.09 -7.76 8.85
CA GLN A 56 -4.34 -8.61 7.70
C GLN A 56 -3.81 -7.90 6.45
N LEU A 57 -3.16 -8.67 5.57
CA LEU A 57 -2.66 -8.21 4.29
C LEU A 57 -3.29 -9.03 3.17
N ASP A 58 -3.95 -8.36 2.25
CA ASP A 58 -4.42 -8.95 1.00
C ASP A 58 -3.61 -8.37 -0.17
N VAL A 59 -2.93 -9.25 -0.89
CA VAL A 59 -2.19 -8.90 -2.11
C VAL A 59 -3.03 -9.29 -3.32
N LEU A 60 -3.46 -8.30 -4.10
CA LEU A 60 -4.23 -8.49 -5.32
C LEU A 60 -3.33 -9.10 -6.40
N PRO A 61 -3.62 -10.31 -6.92
CA PRO A 61 -2.75 -11.01 -7.85
C PRO A 61 -2.77 -10.35 -9.25
N GLY A 62 -1.72 -10.60 -10.02
CA GLY A 62 -1.58 -10.12 -11.40
C GLY A 62 -0.88 -8.76 -11.50
N PRO A 63 -0.92 -8.10 -12.68
CA PRO A 63 -0.25 -6.83 -12.92
C PRO A 63 -1.04 -5.64 -12.32
N VAL A 64 -1.45 -5.77 -11.06
CA VAL A 64 -2.18 -4.74 -10.33
C VAL A 64 -1.19 -3.74 -9.76
N SER A 65 -1.27 -2.47 -10.19
CA SER A 65 -0.32 -1.43 -9.81
C SER A 65 -0.66 -0.78 -8.45
N HIS A 66 0.14 0.20 -8.04
CA HIS A 66 -0.10 1.06 -6.88
C HIS A 66 -1.44 1.81 -6.97
N GLU A 67 -1.79 2.26 -8.17
CA GLU A 67 -2.89 3.20 -8.44
C GLU A 67 -4.21 2.49 -8.74
N ILE A 68 -4.32 1.19 -8.47
CA ILE A 68 -5.52 0.38 -8.73
C ILE A 68 -6.78 0.93 -8.03
N PHE A 69 -6.62 1.68 -6.95
CA PHE A 69 -7.71 2.27 -6.18
C PHE A 69 -8.17 3.63 -6.73
N GLY A 70 -7.45 4.18 -7.71
CA GLY A 70 -7.84 5.36 -8.48
C GLY A 70 -8.81 5.03 -9.61
N ASN A 71 -9.32 6.08 -10.27
CA ASN A 71 -10.05 5.91 -11.52
C ASN A 71 -9.07 5.81 -12.70
N GLU A 72 -9.51 5.15 -13.75
CA GLU A 72 -8.80 5.17 -15.04
C GLU A 72 -8.61 6.62 -15.52
N CYS A 73 -7.40 6.93 -15.96
CA CYS A 73 -7.08 8.26 -16.43
C CYS A 73 -7.84 8.57 -17.73
N ASP A 74 -8.29 9.82 -17.88
CA ASP A 74 -8.59 10.36 -19.20
C ASP A 74 -7.30 10.88 -19.87
N GLN A 75 -7.44 11.58 -21.00
CA GLN A 75 -6.26 12.11 -21.70
C GLN A 75 -5.51 13.17 -20.88
N ILE A 76 -6.23 14.00 -20.13
CA ILE A 76 -5.61 15.05 -19.30
C ILE A 76 -4.80 14.40 -18.17
N GLY A 77 -5.32 13.33 -17.57
CA GLY A 77 -4.59 12.55 -16.57
C GLY A 77 -3.30 11.96 -17.13
N ARG A 78 -3.37 11.29 -18.29
CA ARG A 78 -2.19 10.70 -18.94
C ARG A 78 -1.14 11.72 -19.34
N ASP A 79 -1.55 12.92 -19.77
CA ASP A 79 -0.61 13.95 -20.20
C ASP A 79 0.11 14.61 -19.01
N ASN A 80 -0.57 14.75 -17.87
CA ASN A 80 -0.02 15.46 -16.70
C ASN A 80 0.66 14.54 -15.68
N PHE A 81 0.16 13.32 -15.49
CA PHE A 81 0.58 12.38 -14.44
C PHE A 81 0.58 10.94 -14.96
N PRO A 82 1.34 10.61 -16.02
CA PRO A 82 1.36 9.27 -16.60
C PRO A 82 1.72 8.16 -15.60
N GLU A 83 2.50 8.48 -14.58
CA GLU A 83 2.87 7.57 -13.49
C GLU A 83 1.72 7.18 -12.56
N ALA A 84 0.65 7.99 -12.53
CA ALA A 84 -0.52 7.77 -11.69
C ALA A 84 -1.64 7.00 -12.41
N CYS A 85 -1.39 6.57 -13.66
CA CYS A 85 -2.37 5.92 -14.52
C CYS A 85 -2.10 4.42 -14.65
N ASN A 86 -3.17 3.61 -14.70
CA ASN A 86 -3.09 2.15 -14.88
C ASN A 86 -3.00 1.72 -16.35
#